data_AF-A0A940B9Q8-F1
#
_entry.id   AF-A0A940B9Q8-F1
#
_cell.length_a   1.000
_cell.length_b   1.000
_cell.length_c   1.000
_cell.angle_alpha   90.00
_cell.angle_beta   90.00
_cell.angle_gamma   90.00
#
_symmetry.space_group_name_H-M   'P 1'
#
loop_
_entity.id
_entity.type
_entity.pdbx_description
1 polymer ?
#
loop_
_entity_poly.entity_id
_entity_poly.type
_entity_poly.pdbx_seq_one_letter_code
_entity_poly.pdbx_strand_id
1 'polypeptide(L)'
;MDSVLKEIEKLTGKVFHEVMTGQSYEGRQIHVLRCGTGRTKVLAWSQMHGNEPTSTLALLDAMQMLSDGGREAEEILSAVTLTVIPLLNPDGATRYDRRNAQGIDINRDAQSLTSPEARLLMSAWEGAKPDFALNLHDQETRFTSINPPVQSLLAMLAPECSHDKRITPARERAMKVIAGTASRLSDIASGRIAKYDDVYTPTAFGDTFMQLGTSSILIEAGSEPGDPKRNKPRAAMSKAIVTALSLIASGSYENYDVQEYENLPLNRDFDGYALIIKGVSITDACGSFKTDIGISLVKPTCNPEDFADDFDDFRVLNIGDLSGAKAIRTVDMQGHQLCGNHRDLYIGRKADFAISAPDGTAINVSSLLKSNQH
;
A
#
# COMPACT_ATOMS: atom_id res chain seq x y z
N MET A 1 -10.04 -10.40 -10.10
CA MET A 1 -9.28 -10.42 -11.36
C MET A 1 -10.13 -9.96 -12.54
N ASP A 2 -11.20 -10.67 -12.88
CA ASP A 2 -12.03 -10.37 -14.07
C ASP A 2 -12.60 -8.94 -14.11
N SER A 3 -12.96 -8.36 -12.97
CA SER A 3 -13.44 -6.98 -12.89
C SER A 3 -12.34 -5.96 -13.24
N VAL A 4 -11.08 -6.24 -12.87
CA VAL A 4 -9.93 -5.38 -13.17
C VAL A 4 -9.62 -5.42 -14.67
N LEU A 5 -9.60 -6.62 -15.26
CA LEU A 5 -9.35 -6.79 -16.70
C LEU A 5 -10.43 -6.10 -17.55
N LYS A 6 -11.70 -6.21 -17.17
CA LYS A 6 -12.80 -5.49 -17.85
C LYS A 6 -12.62 -3.96 -17.80
N GLU A 7 -12.14 -3.43 -16.68
CA GLU A 7 -11.91 -1.99 -16.57
C GLU A 7 -10.70 -1.54 -17.42
N ILE A 8 -9.64 -2.35 -17.46
CA ILE A 8 -8.49 -2.13 -18.36
C ILE A 8 -8.95 -2.10 -19.83
N GLU A 9 -9.75 -3.07 -20.26
CA GLU A 9 -10.31 -3.13 -21.62
C GLU A 9 -11.16 -1.89 -21.93
N LYS A 10 -12.03 -1.50 -21.00
CA LYS A 10 -12.88 -0.30 -21.13
C LYS A 10 -12.06 0.98 -21.29
N LEU A 11 -10.94 1.12 -20.58
CA LEU A 11 -10.08 2.30 -20.64
C LEU A 11 -9.20 2.33 -21.90
N THR A 12 -8.80 1.15 -22.41
CA THR A 12 -7.98 0.99 -23.64
C THR A 12 -8.71 1.43 -24.92
N GLY A 13 -10.03 1.60 -24.87
CA GLY A 13 -10.82 2.15 -25.97
C GLY A 13 -11.01 3.68 -25.95
N LYS A 14 -10.47 4.37 -24.93
CA LYS A 14 -10.62 5.82 -24.75
C LYS A 14 -9.34 6.56 -25.15
N VAL A 15 -8.65 7.17 -24.18
CA VAL A 15 -7.40 7.92 -24.39
C VAL A 15 -6.15 7.06 -24.23
N PHE A 16 -6.30 5.87 -23.64
CA PHE A 16 -5.24 4.88 -23.50
C PHE A 16 -5.25 3.94 -24.71
N HIS A 17 -4.09 3.57 -25.21
CA HIS A 17 -3.92 2.54 -26.23
C HIS A 17 -2.87 1.54 -25.79
N GLU A 18 -3.05 0.28 -26.15
CA GLU A 18 -2.09 -0.77 -25.86
C GLU A 18 -0.84 -0.61 -26.75
N VAL A 19 0.34 -0.56 -26.13
CA VAL A 19 1.62 -0.40 -26.84
C VAL A 19 2.48 -1.65 -26.77
N MET A 20 2.21 -2.52 -25.80
CA MET A 20 2.92 -3.78 -25.59
C MET A 20 2.04 -4.71 -24.74
N THR A 21 2.16 -6.01 -24.99
CA THR A 21 1.63 -7.06 -24.13
C THR A 21 2.76 -7.96 -23.69
N GLY A 22 2.65 -8.47 -22.47
CA GLY A 22 3.46 -9.55 -21.96
C GLY A 22 2.60 -10.65 -21.37
N GLN A 23 3.25 -11.70 -20.89
CA GLN A 23 2.59 -12.79 -20.19
C GLN A 23 3.28 -13.03 -18.86
N SER A 24 2.48 -13.32 -17.84
CA SER A 24 2.99 -13.85 -16.58
C SER A 24 3.56 -15.25 -16.76
N TYR A 25 4.15 -15.81 -15.71
CA TYR A 25 4.69 -17.18 -15.77
C TYR A 25 3.62 -18.23 -16.10
N GLU A 26 2.40 -18.09 -15.60
CA GLU A 26 1.27 -18.98 -15.93
C GLU A 26 0.51 -18.58 -17.21
N GLY A 27 1.05 -17.63 -17.99
CA GLY A 27 0.49 -17.26 -19.29
C GLY A 27 -0.68 -16.27 -19.25
N ARG A 28 -0.94 -15.61 -18.10
CA ARG A 28 -1.95 -14.54 -18.02
C ARG A 28 -1.41 -13.28 -18.69
N GLN A 29 -2.26 -12.60 -19.46
CA GLN A 29 -1.88 -11.38 -20.18
C GLN A 29 -1.56 -10.25 -19.20
N ILE A 30 -0.53 -9.47 -19.55
CA ILE A 30 -0.15 -8.24 -18.85
C ILE A 30 -0.14 -7.11 -19.89
N HIS A 31 -0.94 -6.08 -19.63
CA HIS A 31 -1.18 -4.99 -20.56
C HIS A 31 -0.27 -3.79 -20.24
N VAL A 32 0.41 -3.27 -21.26
CA VAL A 32 1.14 -2.00 -21.18
C VAL A 32 0.41 -0.98 -22.04
N LEU A 33 -0.14 0.02 -21.38
CA LEU A 33 -0.97 1.06 -22.01
C LEU A 33 -0.21 2.37 -22.09
N ARG A 34 -0.57 3.23 -23.05
CA ARG A 34 -0.02 4.58 -23.17
C ARG A 34 -1.11 5.61 -23.46
N CYS A 35 -0.98 6.81 -22.91
CA CYS A 35 -1.80 7.97 -23.26
C CYS A 35 -0.99 9.26 -23.22
N GLY A 36 -1.56 10.33 -23.78
CA GLY A 36 -0.93 11.64 -23.86
C GLY A 36 0.14 11.75 -24.95
N THR A 37 0.56 12.97 -25.22
CA THR A 37 1.48 13.31 -26.34
C THR A 37 2.62 14.22 -25.90
N GLY A 38 2.70 14.52 -24.61
CA GLY A 38 3.65 15.49 -24.11
C GLY A 38 5.08 14.97 -24.02
N ARG A 39 6.02 15.90 -23.87
CA ARG A 39 7.46 15.59 -23.92
C ARG A 39 7.96 14.87 -22.68
N THR A 40 7.38 15.16 -21.51
CA THR A 40 7.78 14.54 -20.25
C THR A 40 7.20 13.14 -20.19
N LYS A 41 8.05 12.13 -19.99
CA LYS A 41 7.63 10.73 -20.01
C LYS A 41 7.50 10.19 -18.61
N VAL A 42 6.36 9.57 -18.32
CA VAL A 42 6.08 8.97 -17.02
C VAL A 42 5.77 7.48 -17.20
N LEU A 43 6.37 6.63 -16.38
CA LEU A 43 6.01 5.21 -16.27
C LEU A 43 5.29 4.97 -14.93
N ALA A 44 4.11 4.39 -14.93
CA ALA A 44 3.41 3.99 -13.70
C ALA A 44 3.13 2.48 -13.72
N TRP A 45 3.31 1.80 -12.59
CA TRP A 45 2.92 0.40 -12.45
C TRP A 45 2.36 0.13 -11.07
N SER A 46 1.49 -0.88 -10.98
CA SER A 46 0.90 -1.35 -9.72
C SER A 46 0.89 -2.87 -9.61
N GLN A 47 0.68 -3.33 -8.38
CA GLN A 47 0.45 -4.73 -8.02
C GLN A 47 1.51 -5.67 -8.58
N MET A 48 2.78 -5.27 -8.41
CA MET A 48 3.92 -6.18 -8.57
C MET A 48 3.96 -7.21 -7.42
N HIS A 49 3.44 -6.84 -6.26
CA HIS A 49 3.01 -7.78 -5.25
C HIS A 49 1.53 -8.07 -5.44
N GLY A 50 1.18 -9.35 -5.62
CA GLY A 50 -0.17 -9.72 -6.04
C GLY A 50 -1.26 -9.46 -4.99
N ASN A 51 -0.89 -9.45 -3.71
CA ASN A 51 -1.81 -9.22 -2.60
C ASN A 51 -2.12 -7.72 -2.36
N GLU A 52 -1.65 -6.80 -3.20
CA GLU A 52 -1.80 -5.33 -3.06
C GLU A 52 -2.80 -4.72 -4.06
N PRO A 53 -4.10 -5.07 -4.03
CA PRO A 53 -5.07 -4.64 -5.04
C PRO A 53 -5.48 -3.16 -4.92
N THR A 54 -5.25 -2.49 -3.79
CA THR A 54 -5.69 -1.10 -3.58
C THR A 54 -5.01 -0.17 -4.58
N SER A 55 -3.70 -0.37 -4.79
CA SER A 55 -2.89 0.37 -5.75
C SER A 55 -3.41 0.27 -7.19
N THR A 56 -3.73 -0.93 -7.67
CA THR A 56 -4.32 -1.15 -9.00
C THR A 56 -5.66 -0.43 -9.15
N LEU A 57 -6.54 -0.55 -8.16
CA LEU A 57 -7.84 0.10 -8.20
C LEU A 57 -7.72 1.63 -8.20
N ALA A 58 -6.80 2.19 -7.42
CA ALA A 58 -6.52 3.62 -7.39
C ALA A 58 -5.94 4.13 -8.72
N LEU A 59 -5.05 3.35 -9.34
CA LEU A 59 -4.50 3.66 -10.66
C LEU A 59 -5.58 3.65 -11.74
N LEU A 60 -6.48 2.66 -11.72
CA LEU A 60 -7.63 2.63 -12.64
C LEU A 60 -8.55 3.83 -12.45
N ASP A 61 -8.80 4.27 -11.21
CA ASP A 61 -9.56 5.50 -10.95
C ASP A 61 -8.86 6.73 -11.54
N ALA A 62 -7.55 6.86 -11.37
CA ALA A 62 -6.77 7.96 -11.94
C ALA A 62 -6.79 7.93 -13.48
N MET A 63 -6.66 6.74 -14.09
CA MET A 63 -6.81 6.56 -15.53
C MET A 63 -8.22 6.93 -16.01
N GLN A 64 -9.25 6.59 -15.24
CA GLN A 64 -10.63 6.96 -15.56
C GLN A 64 -10.82 8.47 -15.49
N MET A 65 -10.27 9.17 -14.49
CA MET A 65 -10.28 10.64 -14.40
C MET A 65 -9.61 11.29 -15.62
N LEU A 66 -8.45 10.78 -16.05
CA LEU A 66 -7.77 11.28 -17.26
C LEU A 66 -8.60 11.02 -18.52
N SER A 67 -9.31 9.89 -18.58
CA SER A 67 -10.13 9.49 -19.72
C SER A 67 -11.45 10.24 -19.82
N ASP A 68 -12.01 10.70 -18.70
CA ASP A 68 -13.24 11.49 -18.68
C ASP A 68 -12.99 12.95 -19.11
N GLY A 69 -11.73 13.37 -19.21
CA GLY A 69 -11.32 14.65 -19.76
C GLY A 69 -11.46 15.81 -18.78
N GLY A 70 -11.62 17.02 -19.33
CA GLY A 70 -11.62 18.26 -18.56
C GLY A 70 -10.23 18.89 -18.47
N ARG A 71 -10.20 20.14 -18.02
CA ARG A 71 -9.02 21.01 -18.11
C ARG A 71 -7.75 20.39 -17.51
N GLU A 72 -7.82 19.83 -16.31
CA GLU A 72 -6.66 19.21 -15.65
C GLU A 72 -6.14 18.00 -16.44
N ALA A 73 -7.03 17.14 -16.95
CA ALA A 73 -6.64 15.98 -17.76
C ALA A 73 -6.01 16.42 -19.09
N GLU A 74 -6.56 17.43 -19.77
CA GLU A 74 -6.02 17.98 -21.02
C GLU A 74 -4.63 18.61 -20.81
N GLU A 75 -4.46 19.38 -19.73
CA GLU A 75 -3.18 19.97 -19.33
C GLU A 75 -2.14 18.88 -19.03
N ILE A 76 -2.53 17.82 -18.30
CA ILE A 76 -1.64 16.68 -18.04
C ILE A 76 -1.27 15.97 -19.35
N LEU A 77 -2.25 15.55 -20.16
CA LEU A 77 -2.01 14.71 -21.34
C LEU A 77 -1.32 15.45 -22.49
N SER A 78 -1.37 16.78 -22.52
CA SER A 78 -0.60 17.60 -23.48
C SER A 78 0.87 17.79 -23.08
N ALA A 79 1.18 17.73 -21.78
CA ALA A 79 2.54 17.90 -21.25
C ALA A 79 3.25 16.57 -20.92
N VAL A 80 2.49 15.51 -20.63
CA VAL A 80 2.99 14.18 -20.26
C VAL A 80 2.61 13.11 -21.30
N THR A 81 3.56 12.23 -21.62
CA THR A 81 3.29 10.91 -22.20
C THR A 81 3.36 9.87 -21.07
N LEU A 82 2.22 9.29 -20.71
CA LEU A 82 2.11 8.34 -19.61
C LEU A 82 2.06 6.91 -20.16
N THR A 83 2.99 6.06 -19.73
CA THR A 83 2.96 4.60 -19.96
C THR A 83 2.57 3.92 -18.65
N VAL A 84 1.64 2.97 -18.69
CA VAL A 84 1.03 2.36 -17.50
C VAL A 84 1.03 0.84 -17.61
N ILE A 85 1.37 0.16 -16.52
CA ILE A 85 1.15 -1.28 -16.33
C ILE A 85 0.20 -1.47 -15.14
N PRO A 86 -1.13 -1.56 -15.37
CA PRO A 86 -2.10 -1.58 -14.27
C PRO A 86 -2.02 -2.82 -13.37
N LEU A 87 -1.56 -3.95 -13.89
CA LEU A 87 -1.47 -5.19 -13.13
C LEU A 87 -0.23 -5.96 -13.58
N LEU A 88 0.88 -5.79 -12.86
CA LEU A 88 2.14 -6.44 -13.24
C LEU A 88 2.20 -7.92 -12.87
N ASN A 89 1.64 -8.32 -11.72
CA ASN A 89 1.67 -9.69 -11.22
C ASN A 89 0.26 -10.32 -11.16
N PRO A 90 -0.35 -10.66 -12.31
CA PRO A 90 -1.68 -11.26 -12.34
C PRO A 90 -1.71 -12.66 -11.69
N ASP A 91 -0.57 -13.35 -11.64
CA ASP A 91 -0.44 -14.67 -11.03
C ASP A 91 -0.56 -14.59 -9.50
N GLY A 92 0.24 -13.73 -8.86
CA GLY A 92 0.12 -13.43 -7.44
C GLY A 92 -1.25 -12.86 -7.09
N ALA A 93 -1.79 -11.96 -7.92
CA ALA A 93 -3.09 -11.35 -7.68
C ALA A 93 -4.27 -12.33 -7.80
N THR A 94 -4.12 -13.42 -8.56
CA THR A 94 -5.11 -14.51 -8.59
C THR A 94 -5.13 -15.29 -7.28
N ARG A 95 -3.96 -15.45 -6.65
CA ARG A 95 -3.78 -16.17 -5.37
C ARG A 95 -3.83 -15.28 -4.14
N TYR A 96 -3.89 -13.97 -4.31
CA TYR A 96 -3.67 -13.02 -3.22
C TYR A 96 -2.32 -13.27 -2.51
N ASP A 97 -1.27 -13.52 -3.29
CA ASP A 97 0.10 -13.73 -2.83
C ASP A 97 0.98 -12.53 -3.23
N ARG A 98 1.89 -12.14 -2.33
CA ARG A 98 2.93 -11.15 -2.60
C ARG A 98 3.81 -11.55 -3.79
N ARG A 99 4.14 -12.84 -3.92
CA ARG A 99 5.06 -13.34 -4.94
C ARG A 99 4.34 -13.68 -6.24
N ASN A 100 5.10 -13.83 -7.34
CA ASN A 100 4.55 -14.39 -8.58
C ASN A 100 4.42 -15.93 -8.49
N ALA A 101 3.96 -16.58 -9.56
CA ALA A 101 3.82 -18.04 -9.61
C ALA A 101 5.12 -18.83 -9.37
N GLN A 102 6.27 -18.21 -9.56
CA GLN A 102 7.59 -18.84 -9.35
C GLN A 102 8.09 -18.67 -7.91
N GLY A 103 7.31 -18.04 -7.02
CA GLY A 103 7.75 -17.70 -5.67
C GLY A 103 8.75 -16.54 -5.62
N ILE A 104 8.86 -15.75 -6.69
CA ILE A 104 9.78 -14.61 -6.78
C ILE A 104 9.05 -13.35 -6.30
N ASP A 105 9.68 -12.59 -5.39
CA ASP A 105 9.30 -11.20 -5.15
C ASP A 105 9.83 -10.39 -6.33
N ILE A 106 8.95 -9.93 -7.22
CA ILE A 106 9.32 -9.19 -8.43
C ILE A 106 10.12 -7.92 -8.07
N ASN A 107 9.84 -7.30 -6.91
CA ASN A 107 10.58 -6.15 -6.41
C ASN A 107 11.92 -6.52 -5.74
N ARG A 108 12.41 -7.75 -5.95
CA ARG A 108 13.77 -8.21 -5.64
C ARG A 108 14.46 -8.82 -6.88
N ASP A 109 13.87 -8.66 -8.06
CA ASP A 109 14.32 -9.29 -9.30
C ASP A 109 14.77 -8.27 -10.36
N ALA A 110 14.98 -7.00 -9.99
CA ALA A 110 15.33 -5.93 -10.95
C ALA A 110 16.72 -6.09 -11.59
N GLN A 111 17.61 -6.87 -10.96
CA GLN A 111 18.97 -7.13 -11.46
C GLN A 111 19.05 -8.41 -12.30
N SER A 112 18.41 -9.49 -11.84
CA SER A 112 18.47 -10.79 -12.52
C SER A 112 17.43 -10.94 -13.62
N LEU A 113 16.30 -10.22 -13.52
CA LEU A 113 15.19 -10.27 -14.46
C LEU A 113 14.75 -11.72 -14.77
N THR A 114 14.68 -12.53 -13.71
CA THR A 114 14.40 -13.98 -13.76
C THR A 114 12.96 -14.24 -14.17
N SER A 115 12.03 -13.45 -13.62
CA SER A 115 10.60 -13.54 -13.87
C SER A 115 10.20 -12.86 -15.18
N PRO A 116 9.21 -13.39 -15.92
CA PRO A 116 8.69 -12.74 -17.11
C PRO A 116 8.07 -11.37 -16.80
N GLU A 117 7.48 -11.20 -15.61
CA GLU A 117 6.94 -9.92 -15.16
C GLU A 117 8.05 -8.86 -14.98
N ALA A 118 9.18 -9.21 -14.36
CA ALA A 118 10.32 -8.30 -14.22
C ALA A 118 10.90 -7.89 -15.59
N ARG A 119 11.04 -8.85 -16.51
CA ARG A 119 11.49 -8.54 -17.89
C ARG A 119 10.55 -7.59 -18.60
N LEU A 120 9.23 -7.79 -18.49
CA LEU A 120 8.25 -6.91 -19.10
C LEU A 120 8.35 -5.48 -18.55
N LEU A 121 8.47 -5.32 -17.23
CA LEU A 121 8.63 -4.00 -16.61
C LEU A 121 9.92 -3.31 -17.09
N MET A 122 11.04 -4.05 -17.19
CA MET A 122 12.28 -3.51 -17.73
C MET A 122 12.13 -3.12 -19.21
N SER A 123 11.52 -3.96 -20.05
CA SER A 123 11.28 -3.64 -21.45
C SER A 123 10.35 -2.43 -21.65
N ALA A 124 9.34 -2.26 -20.79
CA ALA A 124 8.49 -1.08 -20.79
C ALA A 124 9.30 0.19 -20.42
N TRP A 125 10.20 0.09 -19.44
CA TRP A 125 11.12 1.16 -19.08
C TRP A 125 12.09 1.49 -20.23
N GLU A 126 12.72 0.49 -20.86
CA GLU A 126 13.64 0.68 -21.99
C GLU A 126 12.95 1.32 -23.20
N GLY A 127 11.71 0.90 -23.48
CA GLY A 127 10.90 1.43 -24.58
C GLY A 127 10.38 2.85 -24.33
N ALA A 128 10.03 3.18 -23.09
CA ALA A 128 9.54 4.51 -22.72
C ALA A 128 10.70 5.51 -22.50
N LYS A 129 11.78 5.08 -21.83
CA LYS A 129 12.84 5.92 -21.25
C LYS A 129 12.25 7.06 -20.41
N PRO A 130 11.58 6.74 -19.30
CA PRO A 130 10.81 7.72 -18.52
C PRO A 130 11.69 8.70 -17.73
N ASP A 131 11.26 9.95 -17.65
CA ASP A 131 11.86 10.99 -16.80
C ASP A 131 11.45 10.82 -15.33
N PHE A 132 10.23 10.33 -15.11
CA PHE A 132 9.65 10.01 -13.80
C PHE A 132 9.01 8.64 -13.81
N ALA A 133 8.97 7.98 -12.66
CA ALA A 133 8.22 6.74 -12.53
C ALA A 133 7.45 6.65 -11.22
N LEU A 134 6.22 6.16 -11.28
CA LEU A 134 5.33 5.95 -10.13
C LEU A 134 5.27 4.46 -9.81
N ASN A 135 5.87 4.08 -8.69
CA ASN A 135 5.83 2.74 -8.13
C ASN A 135 4.71 2.65 -7.09
N LEU A 136 3.64 1.92 -7.40
CA LEU A 136 2.43 1.92 -6.58
C LEU A 136 2.28 0.60 -5.82
N HIS A 137 2.13 0.71 -4.50
CA HIS A 137 2.08 -0.41 -3.57
C HIS A 137 0.97 -0.24 -2.52
N ASP A 138 0.72 -1.27 -1.73
CA ASP A 138 -0.06 -1.17 -0.50
C ASP A 138 0.87 -1.39 0.71
N GLN A 139 0.56 -0.77 1.84
CA GLN A 139 1.24 -1.07 3.12
C GLN A 139 0.33 -1.79 4.11
N GLU A 140 0.94 -2.38 5.13
CA GLU A 140 0.24 -3.02 6.24
C GLU A 140 -0.46 -1.99 7.14
N THR A 141 -1.50 -2.44 7.85
CA THR A 141 -2.32 -1.62 8.74
C THR A 141 -1.58 -1.10 9.98
N ARG A 142 -0.39 -1.63 10.29
CA ARG A 142 0.37 -1.27 11.50
C ARG A 142 1.24 -0.03 11.35
N PHE A 143 1.38 0.48 10.15
CA PHE A 143 2.23 1.64 9.88
C PHE A 143 1.54 2.94 10.31
N THR A 144 2.28 3.77 11.04
CA THR A 144 1.79 5.02 11.64
C THR A 144 2.72 6.19 11.31
N SER A 145 2.18 7.42 11.29
CA SER A 145 2.91 8.63 10.89
C SER A 145 2.97 9.74 11.94
N ILE A 146 2.14 9.72 12.98
CA ILE A 146 2.05 10.88 13.91
C ILE A 146 2.04 10.44 15.37
N ASN A 147 2.13 11.40 16.29
CA ASN A 147 2.02 11.20 17.74
C ASN A 147 0.82 12.00 18.28
N PRO A 148 -0.20 11.38 18.91
CA PRO A 148 -0.36 9.95 19.16
C PRO A 148 -0.41 9.13 17.85
N PRO A 149 -0.04 7.84 17.89
CA PRO A 149 0.04 6.96 16.72
C PRO A 149 -1.30 6.86 16.01
N VAL A 150 -1.34 7.31 14.75
CA VAL A 150 -2.47 7.09 13.85
C VAL A 150 -1.94 6.45 12.57
N GLN A 151 -2.71 5.51 12.04
CA GLN A 151 -2.40 4.84 10.77
C GLN A 151 -2.14 5.86 9.67
N SER A 152 -1.04 5.66 8.94
CA SER A 152 -0.74 6.48 7.78
C SER A 152 -1.73 6.16 6.67
N LEU A 153 -2.27 7.20 6.04
CA LEU A 153 -3.20 7.07 4.91
C LEU A 153 -2.44 6.83 3.61
N LEU A 154 -1.31 7.51 3.45
CA LEU A 154 -0.36 7.31 2.36
C LEU A 154 1.06 7.37 2.93
N ALA A 155 1.96 6.63 2.30
CA ALA A 155 3.39 6.79 2.53
C ALA A 155 4.11 6.91 1.19
N MET A 156 5.14 7.75 1.13
CA MET A 156 5.87 8.03 -0.11
C MET A 156 7.38 7.92 0.11
N LEU A 157 8.11 7.59 -0.95
CA LEU A 157 9.56 7.49 -0.93
C LEU A 157 10.14 7.98 -2.26
N ALA A 158 11.18 8.80 -2.19
CA ALA A 158 12.13 8.98 -3.28
C ALA A 158 13.26 7.95 -3.05
N PRO A 159 13.28 6.82 -3.79
CA PRO A 159 14.20 5.72 -3.54
C PRO A 159 15.66 6.15 -3.53
N GLU A 160 16.48 5.39 -2.81
CA GLU A 160 17.92 5.63 -2.84
C GLU A 160 18.55 5.16 -4.14
N CYS A 161 19.65 5.82 -4.51
CA CYS A 161 20.46 5.42 -5.67
C CYS A 161 21.77 4.73 -5.27
N SER A 162 22.16 4.77 -4.00
CA SER A 162 23.38 4.14 -3.50
C SER A 162 23.44 4.15 -1.97
N HIS A 163 24.35 3.36 -1.40
CA HIS A 163 24.53 3.25 0.06
C HIS A 163 24.96 4.56 0.75
N ASP A 164 25.55 5.52 0.02
CA ASP A 164 25.97 6.80 0.59
C ASP A 164 24.87 7.88 0.59
N LYS A 165 23.65 7.49 0.21
CA LYS A 165 22.43 8.30 0.29
C LYS A 165 22.52 9.66 -0.41
N ARG A 166 23.30 9.74 -1.50
CA ARG A 166 23.44 10.98 -2.26
C ARG A 166 22.12 11.43 -2.89
N ILE A 167 21.87 12.74 -2.80
CA ILE A 167 20.78 13.40 -3.53
C ILE A 167 21.26 13.68 -4.94
N THR A 168 20.92 12.79 -5.88
CA THR A 168 21.14 13.01 -7.32
C THR A 168 20.06 13.95 -7.88
N PRO A 169 20.26 14.56 -9.06
CA PRO A 169 19.21 15.35 -9.70
C PRO A 169 17.90 14.57 -9.90
N ALA A 170 17.97 13.28 -10.20
CA ALA A 170 16.78 12.43 -10.31
C ALA A 170 16.05 12.28 -8.97
N ARG A 171 16.80 12.04 -7.88
CA ARG A 171 16.23 11.92 -6.54
C ARG A 171 15.65 13.24 -6.05
N GLU A 172 16.34 14.35 -6.29
CA GLU A 172 15.85 15.71 -5.96
C GLU A 172 14.50 15.99 -6.61
N ARG A 173 14.34 15.71 -7.92
CA ARG A 173 13.06 15.88 -8.61
C ARG A 173 11.96 15.02 -7.99
N ALA A 174 12.26 13.75 -7.66
CA ALA A 174 11.29 12.87 -7.00
C ALA A 174 10.87 13.41 -5.62
N MET A 175 11.83 13.85 -4.80
CA MET A 175 11.57 14.47 -3.50
C MET A 175 10.64 15.69 -3.62
N LYS A 176 10.91 16.56 -4.58
CA LYS A 176 10.10 17.76 -4.84
C LYS A 176 8.67 17.43 -5.30
N VAL A 177 8.50 16.42 -6.15
CA VAL A 177 7.15 15.94 -6.53
C VAL A 177 6.41 15.36 -5.32
N ILE A 178 7.10 14.63 -4.44
CA ILE A 178 6.50 14.09 -3.21
C ILE A 178 6.10 15.22 -2.28
N ALA A 179 6.97 16.20 -2.04
CA ALA A 179 6.68 17.37 -1.21
C ALA A 179 5.43 18.11 -1.71
N GLY A 180 5.36 18.38 -3.03
CA GLY A 180 4.20 19.03 -3.63
C GLY A 180 2.92 18.20 -3.55
N THR A 181 3.02 16.89 -3.75
CA THR A 181 1.88 15.99 -3.62
C THR A 181 1.37 15.97 -2.19
N ALA A 182 2.26 15.80 -1.21
CA ALA A 182 1.91 15.76 0.21
C ALA A 182 1.28 17.09 0.67
N SER A 183 1.84 18.23 0.24
CA SER A 183 1.31 19.56 0.53
C SER A 183 -0.13 19.73 0.02
N ARG A 184 -0.39 19.36 -1.24
CA ARG A 184 -1.72 19.48 -1.88
C ARG A 184 -2.76 18.49 -1.33
N LEU A 185 -2.34 17.39 -0.71
CA LEU A 185 -3.23 16.39 -0.12
C LEU A 185 -3.34 16.51 1.41
N SER A 186 -2.67 17.48 2.03
CA SER A 186 -2.58 17.62 3.49
C SER A 186 -3.95 17.62 4.20
N ASP A 187 -4.93 18.34 3.64
CA ASP A 187 -6.30 18.41 4.17
C ASP A 187 -7.03 17.05 4.07
N ILE A 188 -6.95 16.39 2.91
CA ILE A 188 -7.62 15.11 2.65
C ILE A 188 -7.04 14.00 3.53
N ALA A 189 -5.73 14.03 3.74
CA ALA A 189 -5.04 13.05 4.57
C ALA A 189 -5.03 13.40 6.07
N SER A 190 -5.45 14.61 6.44
CA SER A 190 -5.40 15.13 7.81
C SER A 190 -3.99 14.97 8.42
N GLY A 191 -2.95 15.29 7.64
CA GLY A 191 -1.55 15.16 8.05
C GLY A 191 -1.02 13.72 8.15
N ARG A 192 -1.74 12.71 7.64
CA ARG A 192 -1.34 11.29 7.69
C ARG A 192 -0.65 10.80 6.41
N ILE A 193 0.11 11.69 5.77
CA ILE A 193 1.03 11.35 4.68
C ILE A 193 2.42 11.23 5.28
N ALA A 194 3.06 10.10 5.06
CA ALA A 194 4.34 9.75 5.66
C ALA A 194 5.45 9.61 4.62
N LYS A 195 6.70 9.62 5.09
CA LYS A 195 7.89 9.22 4.35
C LYS A 195 8.36 7.85 4.82
N TYR A 196 8.66 6.93 3.91
CA TYR A 196 9.29 5.64 4.24
C TYR A 196 10.78 5.78 4.58
N ASP A 197 11.32 4.80 5.31
CA ASP A 197 12.76 4.67 5.48
C ASP A 197 13.44 4.40 4.13
N ASP A 198 14.58 5.04 3.90
CA ASP A 198 15.30 5.11 2.64
C ASP A 198 16.44 4.06 2.62
N VAL A 199 16.10 2.82 2.94
CA VAL A 199 17.06 1.70 2.86
C VAL A 199 17.31 1.32 1.40
N TYR A 200 18.54 1.56 0.95
CA TYR A 200 18.97 1.19 -0.39
C TYR A 200 18.88 -0.32 -0.63
N THR A 201 18.07 -0.70 -1.62
CA THR A 201 17.77 -2.05 -2.05
C THR A 201 18.04 -2.18 -3.56
N PRO A 202 19.27 -2.50 -4.00
CA PRO A 202 19.64 -2.51 -5.42
C PRO A 202 18.85 -3.53 -6.27
N THR A 203 18.20 -4.49 -5.63
CA THR A 203 17.35 -5.49 -6.29
C THR A 203 15.91 -5.03 -6.51
N ALA A 204 15.52 -3.87 -5.97
CA ALA A 204 14.21 -3.26 -6.16
C ALA A 204 14.17 -2.39 -7.43
N PHE A 205 13.00 -2.33 -8.06
CA PHE A 205 12.83 -1.57 -9.30
C PHE A 205 12.89 -0.05 -9.07
N GLY A 206 12.39 0.45 -7.94
CA GLY A 206 12.48 1.87 -7.59
C GLY A 206 13.93 2.38 -7.55
N ASP A 207 14.79 1.70 -6.79
CA ASP A 207 16.21 2.00 -6.66
C ASP A 207 16.97 1.79 -7.97
N THR A 208 16.62 0.75 -8.73
CA THR A 208 17.24 0.47 -10.04
C THR A 208 16.92 1.59 -11.03
N PHE A 209 15.66 2.01 -11.15
CA PHE A 209 15.28 3.11 -12.03
C PHE A 209 15.85 4.46 -11.55
N MET A 210 15.94 4.68 -10.23
CA MET A 210 16.63 5.86 -9.68
C MET A 210 18.12 5.89 -10.07
N GLN A 211 18.82 4.76 -9.98
CA GLN A 211 20.21 4.62 -10.45
C GLN A 211 20.36 4.89 -11.95
N LEU A 212 19.38 4.45 -12.75
CA LEU A 212 19.36 4.67 -14.19
C LEU A 212 18.95 6.11 -14.58
N GLY A 213 18.73 6.99 -13.59
CA GLY A 213 18.46 8.42 -13.80
C GLY A 213 16.98 8.80 -13.94
N THR A 214 16.07 7.84 -13.78
CA THR A 214 14.62 8.11 -13.72
C THR A 214 14.24 8.57 -12.31
N SER A 215 13.47 9.65 -12.21
CA SER A 215 12.98 10.16 -10.92
C SER A 215 11.85 9.26 -10.40
N SER A 216 12.22 8.14 -9.77
CA SER A 216 11.26 7.16 -9.24
C SER A 216 10.62 7.66 -7.94
N ILE A 217 9.32 7.44 -7.80
CA ILE A 217 8.49 7.84 -6.66
C ILE A 217 7.67 6.63 -6.25
N LEU A 218 7.86 6.16 -5.03
CA LEU A 218 7.00 5.17 -4.39
C LEU A 218 5.78 5.87 -3.79
N ILE A 219 4.59 5.31 -3.99
CA ILE A 219 3.38 5.68 -3.24
C ILE A 219 2.76 4.40 -2.71
N GLU A 220 2.60 4.31 -1.40
CA GLU A 220 1.95 3.18 -0.74
C GLU A 220 0.59 3.57 -0.16
N ALA A 221 -0.43 2.78 -0.47
CA ALA A 221 -1.76 2.92 0.06
C ALA A 221 -1.80 2.38 1.49
N GLY A 222 -2.08 3.29 2.43
CA GLY A 222 -2.14 3.01 3.84
C GLY A 222 -3.46 2.41 4.31
N SER A 223 -3.87 2.81 5.51
CA SER A 223 -5.09 2.32 6.13
C SER A 223 -5.87 3.46 6.76
N GLU A 224 -7.19 3.30 6.75
CA GLU A 224 -8.09 4.18 7.48
C GLU A 224 -8.81 3.35 8.55
N PRO A 225 -8.78 3.81 9.81
CA PRO A 225 -9.56 3.18 10.87
C PRO A 225 -11.05 3.05 10.49
N GLY A 226 -11.53 1.82 10.39
CA GLY A 226 -12.91 1.51 10.03
C GLY A 226 -13.22 1.36 8.55
N ASP A 227 -12.21 1.34 7.70
CA ASP A 227 -12.36 1.14 6.26
C ASP A 227 -11.62 -0.13 5.80
N PRO A 228 -12.18 -1.32 6.07
CA PRO A 228 -11.51 -2.58 5.77
C PRO A 228 -11.43 -2.88 4.27
N LYS A 229 -12.20 -2.15 3.45
CA LYS A 229 -12.14 -2.21 1.99
C LYS A 229 -11.13 -1.21 1.40
N ARG A 230 -10.47 -0.42 2.24
CA ARG A 230 -9.47 0.59 1.85
C ARG A 230 -9.97 1.59 0.81
N ASN A 231 -11.25 1.98 0.87
CA ASN A 231 -11.84 2.97 -0.03
C ASN A 231 -11.19 4.36 0.10
N LYS A 232 -10.92 4.82 1.32
CA LYS A 232 -10.29 6.11 1.59
C LYS A 232 -8.80 6.11 1.21
N PRO A 233 -7.99 5.08 1.56
CA PRO A 233 -6.65 4.91 0.98
C PRO A 233 -6.65 4.89 -0.55
N ARG A 234 -7.56 4.15 -1.19
CA ARG A 234 -7.73 4.10 -2.66
C ARG A 234 -7.98 5.50 -3.24
N ALA A 235 -8.96 6.22 -2.70
CA ALA A 235 -9.29 7.56 -3.17
C ALA A 235 -8.13 8.55 -2.98
N ALA A 236 -7.44 8.47 -1.83
CA ALA A 236 -6.27 9.29 -1.54
C ALA A 236 -5.12 8.99 -2.51
N MET A 237 -4.84 7.71 -2.79
CA MET A 237 -3.80 7.31 -3.73
C MET A 237 -4.13 7.75 -5.16
N SER A 238 -5.38 7.57 -5.60
CA SER A 238 -5.83 8.05 -6.93
C SER A 238 -5.61 9.56 -7.06
N LYS A 239 -5.99 10.33 -6.03
CA LYS A 239 -5.73 11.77 -6.00
C LYS A 239 -4.24 12.10 -5.96
N ALA A 240 -3.42 11.30 -5.27
CA ALA A 240 -1.97 11.48 -5.23
C ALA A 240 -1.33 11.26 -6.61
N ILE A 241 -1.76 10.22 -7.35
CA ILE A 241 -1.30 9.94 -8.72
C ILE A 241 -1.61 11.12 -9.64
N VAL A 242 -2.86 11.58 -9.68
CA VAL A 242 -3.27 12.72 -10.53
C VAL A 242 -2.54 14.01 -10.12
N THR A 243 -2.36 14.24 -8.81
CA THR A 243 -1.64 15.42 -8.30
C THR A 243 -0.17 15.40 -8.69
N ALA A 244 0.51 14.25 -8.57
CA ALA A 244 1.88 14.08 -9.00
C ALA A 244 2.01 14.33 -10.51
N LEU A 245 1.11 13.78 -11.32
CA LEU A 245 1.07 14.02 -12.77
C LEU A 245 0.85 15.51 -13.11
N SER A 246 -0.03 16.19 -12.40
CA SER A 246 -0.31 17.64 -12.56
C SER A 246 0.92 18.50 -12.22
N LEU A 247 1.62 18.16 -11.12
CA LEU A 247 2.87 18.81 -10.74
C LEU A 247 3.97 18.59 -11.79
N ILE A 248 4.12 17.35 -12.28
CA ILE A 248 5.09 16.99 -13.32
C ILE A 248 4.77 17.71 -14.65
N ALA A 249 3.50 17.70 -15.06
CA ALA A 249 3.01 18.31 -16.30
C ALA A 249 3.29 19.82 -16.33
N SER A 250 3.03 20.51 -15.22
CA SER A 250 3.23 21.95 -15.10
C SER A 250 4.68 22.36 -14.80
N GLY A 251 5.54 21.42 -14.39
CA GLY A 251 6.85 21.71 -13.82
C GLY A 251 6.80 22.38 -12.44
N SER A 252 5.61 22.56 -11.85
CA SER A 252 5.46 23.30 -10.59
C SER A 252 5.99 22.57 -9.36
N TYR A 253 6.42 21.31 -9.50
CA TYR A 253 7.20 20.63 -8.45
C TYR A 253 8.51 21.38 -8.13
N GLU A 254 9.07 22.17 -9.06
CA GLU A 254 10.28 22.96 -8.82
C GLU A 254 10.11 24.03 -7.73
N ASN A 255 8.88 24.41 -7.40
CA ASN A 255 8.59 25.38 -6.34
C ASN A 255 8.68 24.81 -4.92
N TYR A 256 8.84 23.49 -4.79
CA TYR A 256 8.94 22.81 -3.50
C TYR A 256 10.41 22.53 -3.16
N ASP A 257 10.72 22.50 -1.88
CA ASP A 257 12.06 22.23 -1.39
C ASP A 257 12.25 20.77 -0.94
N VAL A 258 13.48 20.26 -1.04
CA VAL A 258 13.84 18.93 -0.53
C VAL A 258 13.56 18.82 0.97
N GLN A 259 13.75 19.90 1.72
CA GLN A 259 13.51 19.94 3.15
C GLN A 259 12.04 19.71 3.49
N GLU A 260 11.10 20.07 2.62
CA GLU A 260 9.66 19.76 2.82
C GLU A 260 9.41 18.25 2.76
N TYR A 261 10.08 17.54 1.85
CA TYR A 261 10.09 16.08 1.82
C TYR A 261 10.76 15.50 3.06
N GLU A 262 11.91 16.05 3.47
CA GLU A 262 12.63 15.54 4.64
C GLU A 262 11.85 15.69 5.93
N ASN A 263 11.05 16.75 6.04
CA ASN A 263 10.19 17.06 7.19
C ASN A 263 8.91 16.23 7.23
N LEU A 264 8.59 15.43 6.20
CA LEU A 264 7.47 14.51 6.27
C LEU A 264 7.66 13.55 7.45
N PRO A 265 6.58 13.22 8.17
CA PRO A 265 6.68 12.28 9.27
C PRO A 265 7.16 10.92 8.78
N LEU A 266 8.01 10.25 9.55
CA LEU A 266 8.46 8.90 9.22
C LEU A 266 7.32 7.90 9.39
N ASN A 267 7.17 7.04 8.39
CA ASN A 267 6.29 5.89 8.40
C ASN A 267 6.93 4.79 9.26
N ARG A 268 6.33 4.48 10.41
CA ARG A 268 6.91 3.52 11.37
C ARG A 268 5.96 2.37 11.62
N ASP A 269 6.50 1.15 11.59
CA ASP A 269 5.83 0.00 12.18
C ASP A 269 5.61 0.30 13.66
N PHE A 270 4.36 0.21 14.09
CA PHE A 270 3.96 0.64 15.42
C PHE A 270 4.48 -0.32 16.49
N ASP A 271 5.31 0.18 17.39
CA ASP A 271 5.81 -0.55 18.57
C ASP A 271 4.71 -0.67 19.66
N GLY A 272 3.76 -1.56 19.40
CA GLY A 272 2.61 -1.85 20.25
C GLY A 272 1.59 -2.79 19.57
N TYR A 273 0.45 -2.98 20.22
CA TYR A 273 -0.62 -3.84 19.71
C TYR A 273 -1.45 -3.12 18.64
N ALA A 274 -2.01 -3.87 17.69
CA ALA A 274 -3.01 -3.30 16.79
C ALA A 274 -4.32 -3.04 17.53
N LEU A 275 -4.71 -3.96 18.42
CA LEU A 275 -5.89 -3.85 19.27
C LEU A 275 -5.56 -4.30 20.70
N ILE A 276 -5.96 -3.51 21.68
CA ILE A 276 -6.12 -3.94 23.07
C ILE A 276 -7.61 -4.00 23.39
N ILE A 277 -8.07 -5.15 23.86
CA ILE A 277 -9.38 -5.33 24.46
C ILE A 277 -9.19 -5.29 25.98
N LYS A 278 -9.83 -4.34 26.66
CA LYS A 278 -9.66 -4.16 28.12
C LYS A 278 -10.79 -4.81 28.91
N GLY A 279 -10.42 -5.49 30.00
CA GLY A 279 -11.35 -5.91 31.04
C GLY A 279 -12.42 -6.93 30.64
N VAL A 280 -12.18 -7.74 29.60
CA VAL A 280 -13.10 -8.81 29.19
C VAL A 280 -13.13 -9.93 30.24
N SER A 281 -14.31 -10.49 30.49
CA SER A 281 -14.47 -11.60 31.43
C SER A 281 -14.25 -12.95 30.74
N ILE A 282 -13.50 -13.83 31.38
CA ILE A 282 -13.29 -15.21 30.94
C ILE A 282 -13.78 -16.12 32.07
N THR A 283 -14.57 -17.13 31.72
CA THR A 283 -15.15 -18.06 32.69
C THR A 283 -14.87 -19.49 32.28
N ASP A 284 -14.46 -20.29 33.27
CA ASP A 284 -14.18 -21.71 33.12
C ASP A 284 -14.69 -22.51 34.33
N ALA A 285 -14.31 -23.79 34.39
CA ALA A 285 -14.68 -24.68 35.49
C ALA A 285 -14.06 -24.28 36.85
N CYS A 286 -13.00 -23.45 36.85
CA CYS A 286 -12.28 -23.01 38.03
C CYS A 286 -12.77 -21.64 38.54
N GLY A 287 -13.39 -20.82 37.69
CA GLY A 287 -14.00 -19.56 38.10
C GLY A 287 -14.14 -18.54 36.96
N SER A 288 -14.33 -17.28 37.33
CA SER A 288 -14.39 -16.15 36.39
C SER A 288 -13.36 -15.10 36.77
N PHE A 289 -12.65 -14.57 35.76
CA PHE A 289 -11.67 -13.50 35.93
C PHE A 289 -11.77 -12.48 34.80
N LYS A 290 -11.23 -11.28 35.03
CA LYS A 290 -11.12 -10.22 34.02
C LYS A 290 -9.68 -10.10 33.56
N THR A 291 -9.47 -9.82 32.28
CA THR A 291 -8.15 -9.66 31.70
C THR A 291 -8.18 -8.73 30.49
N ASP A 292 -7.00 -8.25 30.08
CA ASP A 292 -6.84 -7.56 28.80
C ASP A 292 -6.27 -8.54 27.76
N ILE A 293 -6.63 -8.33 26.49
CA ILE A 293 -6.13 -9.12 25.36
C ILE A 293 -5.43 -8.18 24.37
N GLY A 294 -4.16 -8.43 24.13
CA GLY A 294 -3.33 -7.72 23.17
C GLY A 294 -3.23 -8.50 21.86
N ILE A 295 -3.60 -7.87 20.75
CA ILE A 295 -3.68 -8.50 19.44
C ILE A 295 -2.87 -7.69 18.43
N SER A 296 -2.03 -8.34 17.64
CA SER A 296 -1.46 -7.70 16.46
C SER A 296 -1.04 -8.69 15.37
N LEU A 297 -0.66 -8.13 14.23
CA LEU A 297 -0.15 -8.89 13.09
C LEU A 297 1.07 -9.71 13.53
N VAL A 298 1.11 -10.98 13.14
CA VAL A 298 2.32 -11.79 13.23
C VAL A 298 2.93 -11.87 11.85
N LYS A 299 4.16 -11.36 11.70
CA LYS A 299 4.94 -11.58 10.48
C LYS A 299 5.26 -13.07 10.40
N PRO A 300 4.94 -13.78 9.30
CA PRO A 300 5.21 -15.21 9.21
C PRO A 300 6.70 -15.47 9.41
N THR A 301 7.02 -16.31 10.39
CA THR A 301 8.38 -16.76 10.64
C THR A 301 8.67 -17.94 9.72
N CYS A 302 9.28 -17.64 8.58
CA CYS A 302 10.20 -18.53 7.87
C CYS A 302 9.71 -19.96 7.56
N ASN A 303 8.49 -20.15 7.04
CA ASN A 303 8.10 -21.44 6.47
C ASN A 303 7.34 -21.25 5.14
N PRO A 304 7.88 -21.71 3.99
CA PRO A 304 7.27 -21.49 2.68
C PRO A 304 5.93 -22.18 2.44
N GLU A 305 5.54 -23.12 3.30
CA GLU A 305 4.31 -23.91 3.15
C GLU A 305 3.14 -23.35 3.98
N ASP A 306 3.39 -22.37 4.87
CA ASP A 306 2.38 -21.74 5.75
C ASP A 306 1.86 -20.39 5.20
N PHE A 307 2.10 -20.09 3.92
CA PHE A 307 1.61 -18.86 3.27
C PHE A 307 0.09 -18.91 3.05
N ALA A 308 -0.67 -18.67 4.12
CA ALA A 308 -2.11 -18.42 4.03
C ALA A 308 -2.38 -16.91 3.93
N ASP A 309 -2.53 -16.44 2.69
CA ASP A 309 -3.64 -15.64 2.14
C ASP A 309 -4.16 -14.36 2.82
N ASP A 310 -3.58 -13.83 3.90
CA ASP A 310 -4.08 -12.59 4.50
C ASP A 310 -2.95 -11.58 4.74
N PHE A 311 -3.10 -10.37 4.18
CA PHE A 311 -2.28 -9.18 4.45
C PHE A 311 -2.26 -8.77 5.94
N ASP A 312 -3.05 -9.48 6.77
CA ASP A 312 -3.42 -9.12 8.13
C ASP A 312 -3.71 -10.39 9.02
N ASP A 313 -2.76 -11.33 9.17
CA ASP A 313 -2.84 -12.44 10.15
C ASP A 313 -2.70 -11.95 11.61
N PHE A 314 -3.77 -11.34 12.12
CA PHE A 314 -3.85 -10.86 13.49
C PHE A 314 -3.97 -12.02 14.47
N ARG A 315 -3.06 -12.06 15.44
CA ARG A 315 -3.06 -13.08 16.50
C ARG A 315 -3.01 -12.47 17.88
N VAL A 316 -3.52 -13.23 18.84
CA VAL A 316 -3.39 -12.92 20.27
C VAL A 316 -1.92 -13.00 20.65
N LEU A 317 -1.33 -11.88 21.06
CA LEU A 317 0.07 -11.79 21.44
C LEU A 317 0.27 -11.72 22.95
N ASN A 318 -0.75 -11.28 23.69
CA ASN A 318 -0.70 -11.22 25.15
C ASN A 318 -2.10 -11.33 25.76
N ILE A 319 -2.18 -11.91 26.96
CA ILE A 319 -3.36 -11.99 27.81
C ILE A 319 -2.89 -11.67 29.24
N GLY A 320 -3.38 -10.58 29.83
CA GLY A 320 -2.88 -10.14 31.14
C GLY A 320 -3.15 -8.67 31.43
N ASP A 321 -2.31 -8.06 32.27
CA ASP A 321 -2.33 -6.62 32.53
C ASP A 321 -1.60 -5.87 31.41
N LEU A 322 -2.37 -5.09 30.63
CA LEU A 322 -1.85 -4.27 29.53
C LEU A 322 -2.01 -2.77 29.81
N SER A 323 -2.09 -2.37 31.08
CA SER A 323 -2.29 -0.97 31.50
C SER A 323 -1.20 -0.01 30.99
N GLY A 324 0.05 -0.47 30.87
CA GLY A 324 1.19 0.29 30.34
C GLY A 324 1.46 0.08 28.84
N ALA A 325 0.69 -0.77 28.16
CA ALA A 325 0.92 -1.09 26.76
C ALA A 325 0.34 -0.04 25.80
N LYS A 326 1.00 0.13 24.65
CA LYS A 326 0.51 1.00 23.57
C LYS A 326 -0.33 0.19 22.58
N ALA A 327 -1.36 0.81 22.02
CA ALA A 327 -2.18 0.21 20.98
C ALA A 327 -2.60 1.24 19.92
N ILE A 328 -2.74 0.80 18.67
CA ILE A 328 -3.39 1.60 17.61
C ILE A 328 -4.86 1.83 17.99
N ARG A 329 -5.52 0.77 18.49
CA ARG A 329 -6.90 0.83 18.99
C ARG A 329 -7.00 0.19 20.36
N THR A 330 -7.76 0.82 21.25
CA THR A 330 -8.16 0.24 22.55
C THR A 330 -9.68 0.23 22.62
N VAL A 331 -10.26 -0.88 23.08
CA VAL A 331 -11.70 -1.02 23.30
C VAL A 331 -11.93 -1.52 24.72
N ASP A 332 -12.77 -0.82 25.49
CA ASP A 332 -13.19 -1.26 26.81
C ASP A 332 -14.34 -2.27 26.66
N MET A 333 -14.15 -3.47 27.19
CA MET A 333 -15.10 -4.58 27.14
C MET A 333 -15.45 -5.06 28.57
N GLN A 334 -15.41 -4.16 29.55
CA GLN A 334 -15.93 -4.45 30.87
C GLN A 334 -17.40 -4.91 30.80
N GLY A 335 -17.71 -5.95 31.57
CA GLY A 335 -19.05 -6.57 31.56
C GLY A 335 -19.32 -7.51 30.37
N HIS A 336 -18.41 -7.55 29.39
CA HIS A 336 -18.50 -8.50 28.28
C HIS A 336 -17.79 -9.82 28.65
N GLN A 337 -18.13 -10.89 27.92
CA GLN A 337 -17.62 -12.25 28.19
C GLN A 337 -17.09 -12.90 26.91
N LEU A 338 -15.95 -13.61 27.00
CA LEU A 338 -15.45 -14.41 25.88
C LEU A 338 -16.48 -15.48 25.49
N CYS A 339 -16.80 -15.59 24.19
CA CYS A 339 -17.64 -16.68 23.69
C CYS A 339 -16.83 -17.98 23.57
N GLY A 340 -17.44 -19.10 23.94
CA GLY A 340 -16.83 -20.44 23.78
C GLY A 340 -16.03 -20.88 25.01
N ASN A 341 -15.14 -21.86 24.82
CA ASN A 341 -14.36 -22.42 25.91
C ASN A 341 -13.13 -21.55 26.19
N HIS A 342 -12.81 -21.22 27.44
CA HIS A 342 -11.61 -20.46 27.78
C HIS A 342 -10.31 -21.03 27.19
N ARG A 343 -10.20 -22.37 27.04
CA ARG A 343 -9.02 -23.04 26.43
C ARG A 343 -8.82 -22.68 24.97
N ASP A 344 -9.86 -22.15 24.35
CA ASP A 344 -9.81 -21.69 22.99
C ASP A 344 -9.04 -20.36 22.93
N LEU A 345 -8.92 -19.56 23.99
CA LEU A 345 -8.10 -18.34 23.99
C LEU A 345 -6.67 -18.61 24.51
N TYR A 346 -5.69 -18.52 23.63
CA TYR A 346 -4.27 -18.70 23.94
C TYR A 346 -3.37 -17.83 23.05
N ILE A 347 -2.13 -17.62 23.47
CA ILE A 347 -1.14 -16.86 22.70
C ILE A 347 -0.87 -17.55 21.35
N GLY A 348 -0.94 -16.79 20.25
CA GLY A 348 -0.78 -17.29 18.88
C GLY A 348 -2.10 -17.69 18.19
N ARG A 349 -3.23 -17.63 18.89
CA ARG A 349 -4.56 -17.82 18.29
C ARG A 349 -4.88 -16.72 17.27
N LYS A 350 -5.43 -17.08 16.10
CA LYS A 350 -6.00 -16.14 15.13
C LYS A 350 -7.14 -15.33 15.78
N ALA A 351 -7.21 -14.04 15.46
CA ALA A 351 -8.20 -13.11 16.03
C ALA A 351 -9.62 -13.27 15.44
N ASP A 352 -10.08 -14.51 15.27
CA ASP A 352 -11.36 -14.90 14.66
C ASP A 352 -12.45 -15.29 15.66
N PHE A 353 -12.20 -15.09 16.96
CA PHE A 353 -13.12 -15.41 18.05
C PHE A 353 -14.11 -14.27 18.34
N ALA A 354 -15.10 -14.54 19.19
CA ALA A 354 -16.15 -13.60 19.54
C ALA A 354 -16.20 -13.30 21.04
N ILE A 355 -16.72 -12.13 21.37
CA ILE A 355 -17.00 -11.66 22.73
C ILE A 355 -18.49 -11.32 22.81
N SER A 356 -19.19 -11.85 23.80
CA SER A 356 -20.60 -11.57 24.08
C SER A 356 -20.75 -10.29 24.89
N ALA A 357 -21.61 -9.40 24.41
CA ALA A 357 -22.11 -8.26 25.17
C ALA A 357 -23.10 -8.72 26.27
N PRO A 358 -23.41 -7.85 27.26
CA PRO A 358 -24.35 -8.17 28.33
C PRO A 358 -25.76 -8.51 27.85
N ASP A 359 -26.16 -8.02 26.67
CA ASP A 359 -27.45 -8.31 26.03
C ASP A 359 -27.45 -9.62 25.20
N GLY A 360 -26.32 -10.35 25.19
CA GLY A 360 -26.13 -11.59 24.44
C GLY A 360 -25.65 -11.40 22.99
N THR A 361 -25.43 -10.16 22.54
CA THR A 361 -24.92 -9.89 21.19
C THR A 361 -23.47 -10.34 21.05
N ALA A 362 -23.15 -11.16 20.04
CA ALA A 362 -21.79 -11.60 19.76
C ALA A 362 -21.03 -10.58 18.89
N ILE A 363 -19.88 -10.10 19.40
CA ILE A 363 -18.97 -9.19 18.72
C ILE A 363 -17.77 -9.99 18.23
N ASN A 364 -17.61 -10.11 16.91
CA ASN A 364 -16.44 -10.79 16.35
C ASN A 364 -15.20 -9.89 16.47
N VAL A 365 -14.12 -10.40 17.07
CA VAL A 365 -12.89 -9.62 17.31
C VAL A 365 -12.21 -9.20 16.01
N SER A 366 -12.29 -10.02 14.95
CA SER A 366 -11.79 -9.64 13.62
C SER A 366 -12.51 -8.41 13.07
N SER A 367 -13.77 -8.17 13.47
CA SER A 367 -14.50 -6.96 13.09
C SER A 367 -13.98 -5.72 13.82
N LEU A 368 -13.43 -5.86 15.03
CA LEU A 368 -12.83 -4.75 15.79
C LEU A 368 -11.44 -4.36 15.23
N LEU A 369 -10.79 -5.27 14.53
CA LEU A 369 -9.59 -4.95 13.75
C LEU A 369 -9.95 -4.24 12.43
N LYS A 370 -11.22 -4.35 11.99
CA LYS A 370 -11.72 -3.87 10.69
C LYS A 370 -12.62 -2.65 10.75
N SER A 371 -13.31 -2.39 11.87
CA SER A 371 -14.38 -1.38 11.97
C SER A 371 -14.05 -0.30 12.98
N ASN A 372 -14.24 0.97 12.64
CA ASN A 372 -14.54 2.02 13.60
C ASN A 372 -16.05 2.23 13.48
N GLN A 373 -16.83 1.54 14.29
CA GLN A 373 -18.12 2.10 14.69
C GLN A 373 -17.85 2.91 15.95
N HIS A 374 -17.76 4.24 15.79
CA HIS A 374 -18.81 5.18 16.18
C HIS A 374 -18.46 6.59 15.72
#